data_AF-A0A3E2CE57-F1
#
_entry.id   AF-A0A3E2CE57-F1
#
_cell.length_a   1.000
_cell.length_b   1.000
_cell.length_c   1.000
_cell.angle_alpha   90.00
_cell.angle_beta   90.00
_cell.angle_gamma   90.00
#
_symmetry.space_group_name_H-M   'P 1'
#
loop_
_entity.id
_entity.type
_entity.pdbx_description
1 polymer ?
#
loop_
_entity_poly.entity_id
_entity_poly.type
_entity_poly.pdbx_seq_one_letter_code
_entity_poly.pdbx_strand_id
1 'polypeptide(L)' 'MPNVCGKSSDEARRIIESLGLKVRISAPLGDLMHVVRFQSPGAGSEVPLKDSNGNPSIITLTVI' A
#
# COMPACT_ATOMS: atom_id res chain seq x y z
N MET A 1 3.44 -3.42 -9.62
CA MET A 1 2.58 -3.01 -8.47
C MET A 1 1.11 -3.05 -8.88
N PRO A 2 0.21 -3.79 -8.18
CA PRO A 2 -1.23 -3.74 -8.47
C PRO A 2 -1.83 -2.38 -8.11
N ASN A 3 -2.93 -2.03 -8.78
CA ASN A 3 -3.76 -0.89 -8.39
C ASN A 3 -4.72 -1.32 -7.27
N VAL A 4 -4.61 -0.70 -6.11
CA VAL A 4 -5.47 -0.93 -4.94
C VAL A 4 -6.27 0.30 -4.54
N CYS A 5 -6.17 1.41 -5.28
CA CYS A 5 -7.02 2.57 -5.07
C CYS A 5 -8.50 2.21 -5.25
N GLY A 6 -9.36 2.71 -4.35
CA GLY A 6 -10.78 2.41 -4.30
C GLY A 6 -11.14 1.12 -3.55
N LYS A 7 -10.16 0.33 -3.13
CA LYS A 7 -10.39 -0.84 -2.25
C LYS A 7 -10.41 -0.43 -0.78
N SER A 8 -10.97 -1.30 0.05
CA SER A 8 -10.84 -1.14 1.51
C SER A 8 -9.36 -1.24 1.93
N SER A 9 -9.01 -0.57 3.01
CA SER A 9 -7.64 -0.62 3.57
C SER A 9 -7.19 -2.05 3.89
N ASP A 10 -8.10 -2.91 4.36
CA ASP A 10 -7.83 -4.33 4.64
C ASP A 10 -7.63 -5.18 3.39
N GLU A 11 -8.48 -5.02 2.38
CA GLU A 11 -8.33 -5.73 1.11
C GLU A 11 -7.02 -5.31 0.43
N ALA A 12 -6.75 -4.01 0.38
CA ALA A 12 -5.52 -3.47 -0.17
C ALA A 12 -4.28 -4.00 0.57
N ARG A 13 -4.33 -4.04 1.91
CA ARG A 13 -3.26 -4.64 2.73
C ARG A 13 -3.00 -6.09 2.32
N ARG A 14 -4.03 -6.93 2.27
CA ARG A 14 -3.88 -8.35 1.91
C ARG A 14 -3.28 -8.53 0.52
N ILE A 15 -3.74 -7.77 -0.47
CA ILE A 15 -3.21 -7.82 -1.84
C ILE A 15 -1.71 -7.48 -1.84
N ILE A 16 -1.31 -6.38 -1.20
CA ILE A 16 0.08 -5.93 -1.21
C ILE A 16 0.98 -6.89 -0.40
N GLU A 17 0.54 -7.33 0.77
CA GLU A 17 1.31 -8.24 1.63
C GLU A 17 1.45 -9.65 1.02
N SER A 18 0.47 -10.09 0.21
CA SER A 18 0.58 -11.34 -0.56
C SER A 18 1.72 -11.33 -1.59
N LEU A 19 2.21 -10.15 -1.96
CA LEU A 19 3.37 -9.99 -2.85
C LEU A 19 4.70 -10.02 -2.09
N GLY A 20 4.69 -10.18 -0.77
CA GLY A 20 5.89 -10.10 0.07
C GLY A 20 6.35 -8.67 0.38
N LEU A 21 5.49 -7.68 0.13
CA LEU A 21 5.71 -6.27 0.44
C LEU A 21 5.07 -5.91 1.78
N LYS A 22 5.45 -4.79 2.38
CA LYS A 22 4.87 -4.31 3.64
C LYS A 22 4.00 -3.09 3.41
N VAL A 23 2.86 -3.00 4.11
CA VAL A 23 1.98 -1.83 4.00
C VAL A 23 2.17 -0.87 5.17
N ARG A 24 2.20 0.42 4.84
CA ARG A 24 2.08 1.54 5.79
C ARG A 24 0.81 2.30 5.47
N ILE A 25 -0.08 2.43 6.44
CA ILE A 25 -1.29 3.24 6.30
C ILE A 25 -0.97 4.68 6.72
N SER A 26 -1.43 5.64 5.94
CA SER A 26 -1.40 7.07 6.22
C SER A 26 -2.82 7.62 6.15
N ALA A 27 -3.27 8.31 7.20
CA ALA A 27 -4.63 8.85 7.28
C ALA A 27 -4.59 10.32 7.75
N PRO A 28 -3.98 11.24 6.97
CA PRO A 28 -3.72 12.61 7.41
C PRO A 28 -4.99 13.44 7.64
N LEU A 29 -6.13 13.02 7.07
CA LEU A 29 -7.44 13.65 7.22
C LEU A 29 -8.42 12.79 8.04
N GLY A 30 -7.93 11.72 8.68
CA GLY A 30 -8.75 10.65 9.25
C GLY A 30 -8.98 9.47 8.29
N ASP A 31 -9.51 8.38 8.81
CA ASP A 31 -9.86 7.14 8.09
C ASP A 31 -11.37 6.88 8.24
N LEU A 32 -12.19 7.74 7.64
CA LEU A 32 -13.65 7.76 7.80
C LEU A 32 -14.35 6.82 6.82
N MET A 33 -13.83 6.68 5.61
CA MET A 33 -14.41 5.81 4.57
C MET A 33 -13.72 4.44 4.52
N HIS A 34 -12.56 4.27 5.17
CA HIS A 34 -11.77 3.03 5.16
C HIS A 34 -11.34 2.60 3.75
N VAL A 35 -11.20 3.56 2.83
CA VAL A 35 -10.85 3.31 1.43
C VAL A 35 -9.51 3.93 1.07
N VAL A 36 -8.75 3.22 0.23
CA VAL A 36 -7.48 3.73 -0.30
C VAL A 36 -7.77 4.80 -1.35
N ARG A 37 -7.31 6.02 -1.10
CA ARG A 37 -7.39 7.13 -2.07
C ARG A 37 -6.12 7.28 -2.90
N PHE A 38 -4.96 7.03 -2.28
CA PHE A 38 -3.67 7.08 -2.95
C PHE A 38 -2.79 5.91 -2.53
N GLN A 39 -1.94 5.45 -3.43
CA GLN A 39 -0.88 4.48 -3.15
C GLN A 39 0.46 5.01 -3.64
N SER A 40 1.54 4.68 -2.94
CA SER A 40 2.90 5.00 -3.33
C SER A 40 3.86 3.86 -2.97
N PRO A 41 4.66 3.33 -3.91
CA PRO A 41 4.67 3.65 -5.35
C PRO A 41 3.34 3.39 -6.08
N GLY A 42 3.17 4.06 -7.22
CA GLY A 42 1.94 4.00 -8.02
C GLY A 42 1.66 2.62 -8.62
N ALA A 43 0.45 2.45 -9.15
CA ALA A 43 0.11 1.25 -9.92
C ALA A 43 1.05 1.11 -11.14
N GLY A 44 1.40 -0.13 -11.48
CA GLY A 44 2.33 -0.43 -12.58
C GLY A 44 3.81 -0.26 -12.24
N SER A 45 4.18 0.40 -11.13
CA SER A 45 5.59 0.53 -10.74
C SER A 45 6.24 -0.83 -10.46
N GLU A 46 7.48 -0.96 -10.90
CA GLU A 46 8.38 -2.02 -10.44
C GLU A 46 8.93 -1.64 -9.07
N VAL A 47 8.78 -2.54 -8.11
CA VAL A 47 9.24 -2.33 -6.74
C VAL A 47 10.02 -3.58 -6.33
N PRO A 48 11.30 -3.45 -5.94
CA PRO A 48 12.06 -4.56 -5.37
C PRO A 48 11.34 -5.12 -4.15
N LEU A 49 11.34 -6.44 -3.96
CA LEU A 49 10.68 -7.04 -2.78
C LEU A 49 11.37 -6.65 -1.47
N LYS A 50 12.67 -6.38 -1.53
CA LYS A 50 13.48 -5.99 -0.38
C LYS A 50 14.19 -4.66 -0.63
N ASP A 51 14.36 -3.89 0.44
CA ASP A 51 15.22 -2.71 0.45
C ASP A 51 16.71 -3.09 0.47
N SER A 52 17.59 -2.09 0.45
CA SER A 52 19.05 -2.29 0.51
C SER A 52 19.55 -2.99 1.77
N ASN A 53 18.72 -3.03 2.82
CA ASN A 53 19.02 -3.65 4.11
C ASN A 53 18.41 -5.06 4.24
N GLY A 54 17.71 -5.54 3.21
CA GLY A 54 17.07 -6.85 3.18
C GLY A 54 15.67 -6.90 3.81
N ASN A 55 15.09 -5.77 4.23
CA ASN A 55 13.73 -5.71 4.77
C ASN A 55 12.71 -5.65 3.63
N PRO A 56 11.46 -6.10 3.84
CA PRO A 56 10.39 -5.92 2.87
C PRO A 56 10.19 -4.45 2.48
N SER A 57 10.12 -4.17 1.18
CA SER A 57 9.82 -2.83 0.68
C SER A 57 8.45 -2.37 1.15
N ILE A 58 8.36 -1.07 1.47
CA ILE A 58 7.17 -0.49 2.09
C ILE A 58 6.35 0.27 1.05
N ILE A 59 5.07 -0.09 0.96
CA ILE A 59 4.06 0.61 0.16
C ILE A 59 3.21 1.45 1.10
N THR A 60 3.12 2.74 0.80
CA THR A 60 2.29 3.67 1.58
C THR A 60 0.92 3.76 0.93
N LEU A 61 -0.13 3.47 1.70
CA LEU A 61 -1.52 3.68 1.29
C LEU A 61 -2.07 4.86 2.08
N THR A 62 -2.55 5.87 1.37
CA THR A 62 -3.28 6.98 1.96
C THR A 62 -4.75 6.64 1.94
N VAL A 63 -5.36 6.59 3.12
CA VAL A 63 -6.79 6.30 3.33
C VAL A 63 -7.52 7.56 3.77
N ILE A 64 -8.82 7.59 3.52
CA ILE A 64 -9.76 8.63 3.93
C ILE A 64 -11.03 8.01 4.49
#